data_AF-A0A0Q5GW40-F1
#
_entry.id   AF-A0A0Q5GW40-F1
#
_cell.length_a   1.000
_cell.length_b   1.000
_cell.length_c   1.000
_cell.angle_alpha   90.00
_cell.angle_beta   90.00
_cell.angle_gamma   90.00
#
_symmetry.space_group_name_H-M   'P 1'
#
loop_
_entity.id
_entity.type
_entity.pdbx_description
1 polymer ?
#
loop_
_entity_poly.entity_id
_entity_poly.type
_entity_poly.pdbx_seq_one_letter_code
_entity_poly.pdbx_strand_id
1 'polypeptide(L)'
;MSVSPAWADAPSPCVDVCKYKRAGRCVGCMMTKMEKDSFPHSGSAERKRAFFEALLARLRAEHKNPAFWAIAYRRKCQQEGVPCPLDEEDGDL
;
A
#
# COMPACT_ATOMS: atom_id res chain seq x y z
N MET A 1 17.11 6.21 -10.36
CA MET A 1 16.08 6.96 -9.62
C MET A 1 16.14 6.48 -8.19
N SER A 2 16.62 7.31 -7.27
CA SER A 2 16.80 6.91 -5.87
C SER A 2 15.43 6.84 -5.21
N VAL A 3 15.01 5.65 -4.80
CA VAL A 3 13.77 5.47 -4.03
C VAL A 3 14.05 5.84 -2.58
N SER A 4 13.17 6.64 -1.96
CA SER A 4 13.34 7.07 -0.57
C SER A 4 13.52 5.88 0.38
N PRO A 5 14.35 5.99 1.42
CA PRO A 5 14.58 4.90 2.36
C PRO A 5 13.30 4.44 3.06
N ALA A 6 12.27 5.28 3.20
CA ALA A 6 10.98 4.87 3.76
C ALA A 6 10.30 3.73 2.99
N TRP A 7 10.57 3.61 1.68
CA TRP A 7 10.09 2.49 0.89
C TRP A 7 10.76 1.16 1.24
N ALA A 8 11.98 1.18 1.78
CA ALA A 8 12.66 -0.05 2.21
C ALA A 8 11.92 -0.70 3.39
N ASP A 9 11.43 0.13 4.32
CA ASP A 9 10.69 -0.28 5.52
C ASP A 9 9.17 -0.25 5.36
N ALA A 10 8.68 0.12 4.16
CA ALA A 10 7.26 0.23 3.90
C ALA A 10 6.52 -1.09 4.21
N PRO A 11 5.49 -1.06 5.09
CA PRO A 11 4.72 -2.24 5.44
C PRO A 11 3.77 -2.60 4.29
N SER A 12 3.21 -3.82 4.36
CA SER A 12 2.26 -4.30 3.36
C SER A 12 1.10 -3.31 3.13
N PRO A 13 0.69 -3.04 1.87
CA PRO A 13 -0.42 -2.15 1.52
C PRO A 13 -1.80 -2.67 1.96
N CYS A 14 -1.85 -3.79 2.67
CA CYS A 14 -3.06 -4.35 3.24
C CYS A 14 -3.53 -3.52 4.45
N VAL A 15 -4.78 -3.07 4.42
CA VAL A 15 -5.46 -2.34 5.51
C VAL A 15 -6.26 -3.27 6.44
N ASP A 16 -5.89 -4.56 6.47
CA ASP A 16 -6.43 -5.62 7.34
C ASP A 16 -7.96 -5.85 7.32
N VAL A 17 -8.67 -5.27 6.34
CA VAL A 17 -10.08 -5.53 6.03
C VAL A 17 -10.28 -6.72 5.07
N CYS A 18 -9.28 -7.58 4.90
CA CYS A 18 -9.32 -8.74 4.00
C CYS A 18 -10.45 -9.75 4.30
N LYS A 19 -11.10 -9.63 5.46
CA LYS A 19 -12.34 -10.37 5.79
C LYS A 19 -13.47 -10.02 4.82
N TYR A 20 -13.53 -8.78 4.34
CA TYR A 20 -14.52 -8.32 3.38
C TYR A 20 -13.95 -8.44 1.96
N LYS A 21 -14.46 -9.42 1.20
CA LYS A 21 -14.00 -9.72 -0.16
C LYS A 21 -15.14 -9.56 -1.17
N ARG A 22 -14.83 -9.00 -2.34
CA ARG A 22 -15.72 -8.93 -3.49
C ARG A 22 -14.99 -9.55 -4.69
N ALA A 23 -15.62 -10.54 -5.33
CA ALA A 23 -15.02 -11.28 -6.45
C ALA A 23 -13.59 -11.82 -6.17
N GLY A 24 -13.33 -12.30 -4.95
CA GLY A 24 -12.03 -12.86 -4.56
C GLY A 24 -10.93 -11.83 -4.21
N ARG A 25 -11.22 -10.53 -4.31
CA ARG A 25 -10.33 -9.43 -3.92
C ARG A 25 -10.82 -8.72 -2.66
N CYS A 26 -9.91 -8.19 -1.85
CA CYS A 26 -10.25 -7.39 -0.67
C CYS A 26 -10.91 -6.08 -1.10
N VAL A 27 -12.03 -5.69 -0.49
CA VAL A 27 -12.71 -4.42 -0.83
C VAL A 27 -11.97 -3.16 -0.38
N GLY A 28 -10.92 -3.29 0.45
CA GLY A 28 -10.15 -2.16 0.94
C GLY A 28 -8.87 -1.91 0.15
N CYS A 29 -8.06 -2.95 -0.07
CA CYS A 29 -6.80 -2.84 -0.82
C CYS A 29 -6.89 -3.41 -2.24
N MET A 30 -8.02 -3.97 -2.67
CA MET A 30 -8.21 -4.63 -3.98
C MET A 30 -7.24 -5.76 -4.30
N MET A 31 -6.46 -6.20 -3.32
CA MET A 31 -5.55 -7.33 -3.44
C MET A 31 -6.25 -8.66 -3.19
N THR A 32 -5.77 -9.69 -3.86
CA THR A 32 -6.00 -11.07 -3.47
C THR A 32 -5.14 -11.46 -2.27
N LYS A 33 -5.49 -12.56 -1.61
CA LYS A 33 -4.68 -13.11 -0.52
C LYS A 33 -3.27 -13.50 -1.00
N MET A 34 -3.17 -14.08 -2.20
CA MET A 34 -1.90 -14.45 -2.81
C MET A 34 -0.99 -13.24 -3.06
N GLU A 35 -1.54 -12.13 -3.56
CA GLU A 35 -0.78 -10.89 -3.75
C GLU A 35 -0.30 -10.31 -2.42
N LYS A 36 -1.08 -10.45 -1.33
CA LYS A 36 -0.66 -10.03 0.02
C LYS A 36 0.51 -10.88 0.52
N ASP A 37 0.40 -12.21 0.39
CA ASP A 37 1.43 -13.15 0.83
C ASP A 37 2.71 -13.04 -0.02
N SER A 38 2.57 -12.63 -1.29
CA SER A 38 3.69 -12.42 -2.22
C SER A 38 4.36 -11.04 -2.07
N PHE A 39 3.88 -10.19 -1.15
CA PHE A 39 4.47 -8.87 -0.94
C PHE A 39 5.91 -9.00 -0.41
N PRO A 40 6.90 -8.36 -1.05
CA PRO A 40 8.29 -8.42 -0.60
C PRO A 40 8.44 -7.62 0.69
N HIS A 41 8.42 -8.29 1.84
CA HIS A 41 8.54 -7.64 3.15
C HIS A 41 9.96 -7.07 3.37
N SER A 42 10.98 -7.63 2.73
CA SER A 42 12.39 -7.23 2.86
C SER A 42 13.03 -6.75 1.55
N GLY A 43 13.89 -5.72 1.67
CA GLY A 43 15.09 -5.56 0.84
C GLY A 43 14.98 -4.94 -0.55
N SER A 44 13.81 -4.51 -1.03
CA SER A 44 13.72 -3.83 -2.34
C SER A 44 12.68 -2.72 -2.34
N ALA A 45 13.09 -1.53 -1.90
CA ALA A 45 12.30 -0.29 -1.94
C ALA A 45 11.64 -0.06 -3.32
N GLU A 46 12.39 -0.31 -4.41
CA GLU A 46 11.89 -0.21 -5.79
C GLU A 46 10.74 -1.18 -6.09
N ARG A 47 10.85 -2.46 -5.65
CA ARG A 47 9.77 -3.44 -5.85
C ARG A 47 8.54 -3.07 -5.03
N LYS A 48 8.74 -2.60 -3.79
CA LYS A 48 7.64 -2.13 -2.94
C LYS A 48 6.94 -0.94 -3.61
N ARG A 49 7.68 0.06 -4.09
CA ARG A 49 7.11 1.19 -4.85
C ARG A 49 6.32 0.75 -6.07
N ALA A 50 6.92 -0.06 -6.94
CA ALA A 50 6.24 -0.56 -8.14
C ALA A 50 4.94 -1.33 -7.81
N PHE A 51 4.95 -2.08 -6.70
CA PHE A 51 3.76 -2.78 -6.20
C PHE A 51 2.67 -1.80 -5.75
N PHE A 52 3.05 -0.76 -5.02
CA PHE A 52 2.15 0.30 -4.56
C PHE A 52 1.56 1.09 -5.72
N GLU A 53 2.36 1.46 -6.72
CA GLU A 53 1.89 2.17 -7.92
C GLU A 53 0.84 1.35 -8.68
N ALA A 54 1.12 0.05 -8.89
CA ALA A 54 0.16 -0.86 -9.53
C ALA A 54 -1.14 -1.00 -8.71
N LEU A 55 -1.02 -1.08 -7.38
CA LEU A 55 -2.15 -1.16 -6.46
C LEU A 55 -2.97 0.14 -6.46
N LEU A 56 -2.33 1.30 -6.38
CA LEU A 56 -2.96 2.61 -6.42
C LEU A 56 -3.68 2.85 -7.74
N ALA A 57 -3.11 2.44 -8.87
CA ALA A 57 -3.76 2.50 -10.16
C ALA A 57 -5.06 1.67 -10.17
N ARG A 58 -5.02 0.45 -9.64
CA ARG A 58 -6.21 -0.40 -9.49
C ARG A 58 -7.22 0.20 -8.51
N LEU A 59 -6.77 0.70 -7.36
CA LEU A 59 -7.63 1.37 -6.38
C LEU A 59 -8.33 2.58 -6.99
N ARG A 60 -7.65 3.41 -7.78
CA ARG A 60 -8.27 4.56 -8.47
C ARG A 60 -9.26 4.11 -9.55
N ALA A 61 -9.02 2.99 -10.21
CA ALA A 61 -9.92 2.44 -11.23
C ALA A 61 -11.22 1.87 -10.59
N GLU A 62 -11.09 1.13 -9.49
CA GLU A 62 -12.21 0.44 -8.84
C GLU A 62 -12.93 1.31 -7.80
N HIS A 63 -12.17 2.12 -7.05
CA HIS A 63 -12.66 3.05 -6.04
C HIS A 63 -12.44 4.49 -6.49
N LYS A 64 -13.53 5.26 -6.55
CA LYS A 64 -13.48 6.69 -6.86
C LYS A 64 -12.63 7.51 -5.89
N ASN A 65 -12.32 7.00 -4.70
CA ASN A 65 -11.55 7.73 -3.69
C ASN A 65 -10.53 6.84 -2.93
N PRO A 66 -9.23 6.89 -3.29
CA PRO A 66 -8.18 6.16 -2.59
C PRO A 66 -7.81 6.76 -1.21
N ALA A 67 -8.36 7.93 -0.83
CA ALA A 67 -8.03 8.59 0.42
C ALA A 67 -8.34 7.72 1.65
N PHE A 68 -9.42 6.92 1.62
CA PHE A 68 -9.73 5.99 2.71
C PHE A 68 -8.64 4.93 2.91
N TRP A 69 -8.12 4.40 1.81
CA TRP A 69 -7.02 3.45 1.86
C TRP A 69 -5.75 4.12 2.38
N ALA A 70 -5.44 5.34 1.92
CA ALA A 70 -4.27 6.10 2.38
C ALA A 70 -4.34 6.39 3.89
N ILE A 71 -5.49 6.80 4.42
CA ILE A 71 -5.69 7.04 5.87
C ILE A 71 -5.47 5.75 6.67
N ALA A 72 -6.03 4.63 6.20
CA ALA A 72 -5.86 3.34 6.88
C ALA A 72 -4.40 2.85 6.82
N TYR A 73 -3.73 3.07 5.70
CA TYR A 73 -2.31 2.74 5.53
C TYR A 73 -1.40 3.61 6.40
N ARG A 74 -1.67 4.92 6.52
CA ARG A 74 -0.95 5.82 7.44
C ARG A 74 -1.05 5.34 8.89
N ARG A 75 -2.25 4.95 9.35
CA ARG A 75 -2.44 4.36 10.69
C ARG A 75 -1.61 3.11 10.90
N LYS A 76 -1.51 2.26 9.86
CA LYS A 76 -0.68 1.06 9.92
C LYS A 76 0.81 1.39 10.03
N CYS A 77 1.29 2.36 9.25
CA CYS A 77 2.68 2.81 9.36
C CYS A 77 2.99 3.36 10.76
N GLN A 78 2.06 4.11 11.36
CA GLN A 78 2.16 4.59 12.74
C GLN A 78 2.17 3.45 13.76
N GLN A 79 1.34 2.41 13.58
CA GLN A 79 1.29 1.24 14.46
C GLN A 79 2.59 0.42 14.41
N GLU A 80 3.17 0.28 13.22
CA GLU A 80 4.44 -0.44 13.01
C GLU A 80 5.67 0.43 13.36
N GLY A 81 5.48 1.74 13.61
CA GLY A 81 6.56 2.66 13.95
C GLY A 81 7.51 2.98 12.78
N VAL A 82 7.06 2.79 11.55
CA VAL A 82 7.86 2.99 10.33
C VAL A 82 7.42 4.26 9.58
N PRO A 83 8.34 4.96 8.89
CA PRO A 83 7.99 6.12 8.08
C PRO A 83 7.01 5.72 6.98
N CYS A 84 5.92 6.50 6.83
CA CYS A 84 4.93 6.22 5.80
C CYS A 84 5.44 6.76 4.44
N PRO A 85 5.66 5.90 3.43
CA PRO A 85 6.13 6.35 2.12
C PRO A 85 5.13 7.28 1.40
N LEU A 86 3.84 7.24 1.77
CA LEU A 86 2.80 8.09 1.19
C LEU A 86 2.82 9.54 1.70
N ASP A 87 3.50 9.83 2.82
CA ASP A 87 3.60 11.20 3.35
C ASP A 87 4.80 11.94 2.73
N GLU A 88 5.80 11.24 2.18
CA GLU A 88 6.93 11.86 1.48
C GLU A 88 6.58 12.27 0.03
N GLU A 89 5.64 11.58 -0.63
CA GLU A 89 5.21 11.93 -2.01
C GLU A 89 4.17 13.07 -2.07
N ASP A 90 3.56 13.46 -0.94
CA ASP A 90 2.58 14.57 -0.87
C ASP A 90 3.28 15.95 -0.76
N GLY A 91 4.62 15.98 -0.76
CA GLY A 91 5.44 17.19 -0.62
C GLY A 91 5.84 17.89 -1.93
N ASP A 92 5.45 17.36 -3.09
CA ASP A 92 5.67 17.98 -4.40
C ASP A 92 4.30 18.23 -5.07
N LEU A 93 3.61 19.27 -4.59
CA LEU A 93 2.37 19.80 -5.17
C LEU A 93 2.47 21.32 -5.26
#